data_AF-A0A970CVS0-F1
#
_entry.id   AF-A0A970CVS0-F1
#
_cell.length_a   1.000
_cell.length_b   1.000
_cell.length_c   1.000
_cell.angle_alpha   90.00
_cell.angle_beta   90.00
_cell.angle_gamma   90.00
#
_symmetry.space_group_name_H-M   'P 1'
#
loop_
_entity.id
_entity.type
_entity.pdbx_description
1 polymer ?
#
loop_
_entity_poly.entity_id
_entity_poly.type
_entity_poly.pdbx_seq_one_letter_code
_entity_poly.pdbx_strand_id
1 'polypeptide(L)'
;MMGIKAYETVRTSLVTMWNKIADQMPADLRNTVDAGIAAITGTLEKAQEELIALLGDNDYSDDYRRRKRAEIKQALVETYTAEIEKMHQAMYKEVERLQELLTVPKPEKLDQGELLNLKADLKMLLDSMDRSKVKMRLGQELEKALETSNEVKAWLLGASDWPSLYMESRGFTPEEWVAAREAVLINRQDQKQAEARELLKLLTNKQKGVAATINSIRFYAKACVDQLL
;
A
#
# COMPACT_ATOMS: atom_id res chain seq x y z
N MET A 1 -3.48 -27.55 23.42
CA MET A 1 -3.09 -26.50 24.38
C MET A 1 -1.81 -25.84 23.89
N MET A 2 -1.91 -24.62 23.36
CA MET A 2 -0.71 -23.85 23.01
C MET A 2 0.10 -23.61 24.28
N GLY A 3 1.29 -24.20 24.39
CA GLY A 3 2.20 -23.89 25.49
C GLY A 3 2.69 -22.45 25.36
N ILE A 4 2.97 -21.78 26.48
CA ILE A 4 3.54 -20.42 26.59
C ILE A 4 4.62 -20.13 25.53
N LYS A 5 5.43 -21.13 25.18
CA LYS A 5 6.47 -21.08 24.14
C LYS A 5 5.97 -20.67 22.75
N ALA A 6 4.76 -21.05 22.35
CA ALA A 6 4.23 -20.77 21.02
C ALA A 6 3.76 -19.30 20.89
N TYR A 7 3.13 -18.74 21.93
CA TYR A 7 2.79 -17.31 21.99
C TYR A 7 4.05 -16.43 21.97
N GLU A 8 5.04 -16.74 22.82
CA GLU A 8 6.30 -15.99 22.86
C GLU A 8 7.01 -16.02 21.51
N THR A 9 7.04 -17.19 20.85
CA THR A 9 7.62 -17.35 19.51
C THR A 9 6.90 -16.47 18.49
N VAL A 10 5.56 -16.41 18.53
CA VAL A 10 4.76 -15.56 17.64
C VAL A 10 5.03 -14.08 17.90
N ARG A 11 4.97 -13.64 19.16
CA ARG A 11 5.27 -12.26 19.56
C ARG A 11 6.66 -11.83 19.08
N THR A 12 7.69 -12.62 19.38
CA THR A 12 9.07 -12.33 18.94
C THR A 12 9.17 -12.28 17.42
N SER A 13 8.51 -13.20 16.71
CA SER A 13 8.54 -13.22 15.24
C SER A 13 7.89 -11.98 14.64
N LEU A 14 6.73 -11.56 15.14
CA LEU A 14 6.03 -10.36 14.67
C LEU A 14 6.87 -9.09 14.86
N VAL A 15 7.40 -8.90 16.07
CA VAL A 15 8.25 -7.75 16.40
C VAL A 15 9.53 -7.76 15.57
N THR A 16 10.16 -8.93 15.40
CA THR A 16 11.38 -9.06 14.59
C THR A 16 11.14 -8.76 13.12
N MET A 17 10.03 -9.21 12.54
CA MET A 17 9.68 -8.89 11.15
C MET A 17 9.46 -7.39 10.96
N TRP A 18 8.72 -6.77 11.88
CA TRP A 18 8.43 -5.34 11.82
C TRP A 18 9.69 -4.47 12.01
N ASN A 19 10.52 -4.77 13.02
CA ASN A 19 11.73 -4.00 13.31
C ASN A 19 12.74 -3.98 12.16
N LYS A 20 12.73 -4.98 11.27
CA LYS A 20 13.59 -4.99 10.07
C LYS A 20 13.27 -3.87 9.09
N ILE A 21 12.05 -3.34 9.12
CA ILE A 21 11.56 -2.33 8.17
C ILE A 21 11.06 -1.05 8.85
N ALA A 22 10.79 -1.07 10.16
CA ALA A 22 10.19 0.04 10.90
C ALA A 22 10.95 1.36 10.77
N ASP A 23 12.29 1.33 10.78
CA ASP A 23 13.12 2.54 10.70
C ASP A 23 13.12 3.20 9.32
N GLN A 24 12.61 2.50 8.29
CA GLN A 24 12.44 3.04 6.94
C GLN A 24 11.07 3.70 6.75
N MET A 25 10.17 3.56 7.72
CA MET A 25 8.78 4.00 7.61
C MET A 25 8.58 5.41 8.18
N PRO A 26 7.63 6.19 7.61
CA PRO A 26 7.18 7.43 8.22
C PRO A 26 6.69 7.21 9.65
N ALA A 27 6.93 8.19 10.52
CA ALA A 27 6.64 8.10 11.95
C ALA A 27 5.16 7.74 12.24
N ASP A 28 4.21 8.33 11.51
CA ASP A 28 2.78 8.07 11.72
C ASP A 28 2.38 6.62 11.41
N LEU A 29 2.88 6.09 10.29
CA LEU A 29 2.66 4.69 9.94
C LEU A 29 3.34 3.78 10.95
N ARG A 30 4.58 4.11 11.33
CA ARG A 30 5.34 3.34 12.30
C ARG A 30 4.62 3.23 13.64
N ASN A 31 4.22 4.37 14.19
CA ASN A 31 3.52 4.46 15.46
C ASN A 31 2.20 3.67 15.43
N THR A 32 1.48 3.71 14.31
CA THR A 32 0.22 2.96 14.15
C THR A 32 0.47 1.45 14.17
N VAL A 33 1.49 0.97 13.45
CA VAL A 33 1.83 -0.46 13.41
C VAL A 33 2.39 -0.93 14.75
N ASP A 34 3.26 -0.14 15.39
CA ASP A 34 3.80 -0.41 16.73
C ASP A 34 2.66 -0.55 17.76
N ALA A 35 1.73 0.41 17.78
CA ALA A 35 0.59 0.41 18.69
C ALA A 35 -0.33 -0.80 18.45
N GLY A 36 -0.62 -1.14 17.19
CA GLY A 36 -1.47 -2.29 16.90
C GLY A 36 -0.80 -3.64 17.21
N ILE A 37 0.52 -3.78 17.00
CA ILE A 37 1.28 -4.97 17.45
C ILE A 37 1.20 -5.09 18.97
N ALA A 38 1.42 -3.98 19.70
CA ALA A 38 1.33 -3.96 21.15
C ALA A 38 -0.07 -4.33 21.66
N ALA A 39 -1.13 -3.79 21.05
CA ALA A 39 -2.51 -4.10 21.42
C ALA A 39 -2.87 -5.57 21.15
N ILE A 40 -2.51 -6.11 19.98
CA ILE A 40 -2.77 -7.51 19.64
C ILE A 40 -2.02 -8.45 20.59
N THR A 41 -0.73 -8.20 20.82
CA THR A 41 0.09 -9.05 21.72
C THR A 41 -0.38 -8.95 23.17
N GLY A 42 -0.73 -7.75 23.66
CA GLY A 42 -1.28 -7.57 25.01
C GLY A 42 -2.61 -8.30 25.22
N THR A 43 -3.52 -8.25 24.24
CA THR A 43 -4.80 -8.99 24.33
C THR A 43 -4.60 -10.50 24.25
N LEU A 44 -3.63 -10.97 23.45
CA LEU A 44 -3.25 -12.38 23.39
C LEU A 44 -2.71 -12.88 24.75
N GLU A 45 -1.84 -12.10 25.38
CA GLU A 45 -1.27 -12.41 26.71
C GLU A 45 -2.36 -12.53 27.76
N LYS A 46 -3.25 -11.53 27.82
CA LYS A 46 -4.40 -11.53 28.74
C LYS A 46 -5.33 -12.73 28.49
N ALA A 47 -5.64 -13.01 27.23
CA ALA A 47 -6.48 -14.16 26.86
C ALA A 47 -5.85 -15.49 27.32
N GLN A 48 -4.53 -15.60 27.23
CA GLN A 48 -3.81 -16.78 27.68
C GLN A 48 -3.86 -16.94 29.21
N GLU A 49 -3.62 -15.87 29.96
CA GLU A 49 -3.71 -15.87 31.43
C GLU A 49 -5.12 -16.28 31.91
N GLU A 50 -6.16 -15.70 31.31
CA GLU A 50 -7.54 -16.02 31.64
C GLU A 50 -7.88 -17.51 31.36
N LEU A 51 -7.34 -18.08 30.27
CA LEU A 51 -7.54 -19.49 29.95
C LEU A 51 -6.78 -20.43 30.89
N ILE A 52 -5.56 -20.09 31.29
CA ILE A 52 -4.80 -20.86 32.28
C ILE A 52 -5.56 -20.89 33.61
N ALA A 53 -6.05 -19.75 34.07
CA ALA A 53 -6.86 -19.66 35.29
C ALA A 53 -8.14 -20.50 35.19
N LEU A 54 -8.86 -20.41 34.07
CA LEU A 54 -10.11 -21.14 33.83
C LEU A 54 -9.92 -22.67 33.80
N LEU A 55 -8.76 -23.14 33.34
CA LEU A 55 -8.42 -24.56 33.28
C LEU A 55 -7.82 -25.09 34.59
N GLY A 56 -7.17 -24.23 35.38
CA GLY A 56 -6.58 -24.59 36.67
C GLY A 56 -7.58 -24.70 37.81
N ASP A 57 -8.74 -24.06 37.68
CA ASP A 57 -9.80 -24.10 38.69
C ASP A 57 -10.80 -25.24 38.41
N ASN A 58 -10.78 -26.25 39.28
CA ASN A 58 -11.63 -27.43 39.19
C ASN A 58 -13.10 -27.19 39.56
N ASP A 59 -13.43 -26.05 40.17
CA ASP A 59 -14.78 -25.75 40.66
C ASP A 59 -15.72 -25.24 39.55
N TYR A 60 -15.17 -24.88 38.38
CA TYR A 60 -15.98 -24.45 37.24
C TYR A 60 -16.63 -25.61 36.49
N SER A 61 -17.93 -25.45 36.20
CA SER A 61 -18.65 -26.35 35.30
C SER A 61 -18.14 -26.25 33.86
N ASP A 62 -18.27 -27.33 33.10
CA ASP A 62 -17.86 -27.37 31.69
C ASP A 62 -18.60 -26.32 30.84
N ASP A 63 -19.86 -26.06 31.13
CA ASP A 63 -20.67 -25.03 30.45
C ASP A 63 -20.21 -23.62 30.76
N TYR A 64 -19.75 -23.35 32.00
CA TYR A 64 -19.12 -22.08 32.34
C TYR A 64 -17.80 -21.92 31.58
N ARG A 65 -16.94 -22.95 31.60
CA ARG A 65 -15.67 -22.94 30.86
C ARG A 65 -15.85 -22.76 29.36
N ARG A 66 -16.90 -23.34 28.77
CA ARG A 66 -17.22 -23.15 27.34
C ARG A 66 -17.61 -21.70 27.03
N ARG A 67 -18.52 -21.10 27.80
CA ARG A 67 -18.96 -19.71 27.60
C ARG A 67 -17.81 -18.73 27.78
N LYS A 68 -17.03 -18.88 28.85
CA LYS A 68 -15.88 -18.00 29.11
C LYS A 68 -14.82 -18.08 28.01
N ARG A 69 -14.54 -19.30 27.50
CA ARG A 69 -13.67 -19.48 26.32
C ARG A 69 -14.19 -18.75 25.08
N ALA A 70 -15.50 -18.80 24.83
CA ALA A 70 -16.10 -18.11 23.70
C ALA A 70 -15.98 -16.58 23.83
N GLU A 71 -16.21 -16.04 25.03
CA GLU A 71 -16.03 -14.60 25.32
C GLU A 71 -14.58 -14.15 25.08
N ILE A 72 -13.60 -14.90 25.59
CA ILE A 72 -12.17 -14.60 25.41
C ILE A 72 -11.81 -14.58 23.92
N LYS A 73 -12.29 -15.58 23.17
CA LYS A 73 -12.07 -15.66 21.72
C LYS A 73 -12.70 -14.49 20.98
N GLN A 74 -13.94 -14.15 21.32
CA GLN A 74 -14.65 -13.05 20.69
C GLN A 74 -13.92 -11.73 20.91
N ALA A 75 -13.51 -11.42 22.14
CA ALA A 75 -12.77 -10.20 22.46
C ALA A 75 -11.42 -10.12 21.71
N LEU A 76 -10.72 -11.26 21.58
CA LEU A 76 -9.48 -11.33 20.82
C LEU A 76 -9.71 -11.10 19.32
N VAL A 77 -10.76 -11.72 18.75
CA VAL A 77 -11.14 -11.54 17.34
C VAL A 77 -11.48 -10.10 17.02
N GLU A 78 -12.29 -9.46 17.86
CA GLU A 78 -12.64 -8.05 17.72
C GLU A 78 -11.40 -7.16 17.78
N THR A 79 -10.51 -7.40 18.74
CA THR A 79 -9.29 -6.60 18.92
C THR A 79 -8.37 -6.70 17.71
N TYR A 80 -7.95 -7.91 17.31
CA TYR A 80 -6.98 -8.02 16.22
C TYR A 80 -7.59 -7.57 14.90
N THR A 81 -8.89 -7.77 14.67
CA THR A 81 -9.55 -7.31 13.45
C THR A 81 -9.53 -5.79 13.36
N ALA A 82 -9.88 -5.10 14.45
CA ALA A 82 -9.86 -3.64 14.51
C ALA A 82 -8.44 -3.07 14.35
N GLU A 83 -7.44 -3.66 15.01
CA GLU A 83 -6.05 -3.17 14.93
C GLU A 83 -5.44 -3.41 13.54
N ILE A 84 -5.71 -4.56 12.91
CA ILE A 84 -5.26 -4.81 11.53
C ILE A 84 -5.90 -3.82 10.55
N GLU A 85 -7.17 -3.48 10.74
CA GLU A 85 -7.85 -2.50 9.89
C GLU A 85 -7.22 -1.11 10.02
N LYS A 86 -6.91 -0.66 11.24
CA LYS A 86 -6.17 0.60 11.47
C LYS A 86 -4.81 0.60 10.77
N MET A 87 -4.05 -0.49 10.88
CA MET A 87 -2.76 -0.62 10.20
C MET A 87 -2.89 -0.53 8.67
N HIS A 88 -3.89 -1.20 8.10
CA HIS A 88 -4.16 -1.11 6.66
C HIS A 88 -4.56 0.30 6.24
N GLN A 89 -5.43 0.97 6.99
CA GLN A 89 -5.85 2.34 6.69
C GLN A 89 -4.66 3.30 6.72
N ALA A 90 -3.79 3.19 7.73
CA ALA A 90 -2.56 3.98 7.79
C ALA A 90 -1.62 3.71 6.61
N MET A 91 -1.46 2.43 6.24
CA MET A 91 -0.67 2.04 5.07
C MET A 91 -1.27 2.60 3.77
N TYR A 92 -2.58 2.49 3.56
CA TYR A 92 -3.25 2.99 2.35
C TYR A 92 -3.18 4.50 2.23
N LYS A 93 -3.38 5.23 3.34
CA LYS A 93 -3.21 6.69 3.38
C LYS A 93 -1.80 7.10 2.94
N GLU A 94 -0.78 6.37 3.40
CA GLU A 94 0.60 6.64 2.99
C GLU A 94 0.86 6.28 1.52
N VAL A 95 0.29 5.17 1.04
CA VAL A 95 0.33 4.79 -0.38
C VAL A 95 -0.29 5.87 -1.26
N GLU A 96 -1.48 6.36 -0.91
CA GLU A 96 -2.16 7.44 -1.64
C GLU A 96 -1.31 8.72 -1.67
N ARG A 97 -0.79 9.14 -0.52
CA ARG A 97 0.11 10.30 -0.41
C ARG A 97 1.34 10.18 -1.32
N LEU A 98 1.93 8.99 -1.38
CA LEU A 98 3.09 8.74 -2.24
C LEU A 98 2.69 8.69 -3.72
N GLN A 99 1.55 8.11 -4.06
CA GLN A 99 1.03 8.10 -5.43
C GLN A 99 0.72 9.52 -5.93
N GLU A 100 0.15 10.38 -5.08
CA GLU A 100 -0.08 11.79 -5.39
C GLU A 100 1.24 12.51 -5.70
N LEU A 101 2.28 12.28 -4.88
CA LEU A 101 3.61 12.85 -5.09
C LEU A 101 4.29 12.40 -6.40
N LEU A 102 3.97 11.18 -6.86
CA LEU A 102 4.53 10.60 -8.08
C LEU A 102 3.71 10.93 -9.34
N THR A 103 2.50 11.45 -9.17
CA THR A 103 1.62 11.83 -10.28
C THR A 103 1.97 13.23 -10.75
N VAL A 104 1.96 13.46 -12.07
CA VAL A 104 2.14 14.82 -12.60
C VAL A 104 0.94 15.67 -12.17
N PRO A 105 1.15 16.78 -11.44
CA PRO A 105 0.04 17.56 -10.90
C PRO A 105 -0.80 18.19 -12.01
N LYS A 106 -2.10 18.33 -11.75
CA LYS A 106 -2.98 19.08 -12.63
C LYS A 106 -2.70 20.58 -12.49
N PRO A 107 -2.54 21.34 -13.59
CA PRO A 107 -2.35 22.79 -13.52
C PRO A 107 -3.50 23.47 -12.79
N GLU A 108 -3.21 24.50 -12.00
CA GLU A 108 -4.22 25.27 -11.24
C GLU A 108 -5.25 25.93 -12.16
N LYS A 109 -4.79 26.42 -13.31
CA LYS A 109 -5.62 26.96 -14.38
C LYS A 109 -5.42 26.12 -15.62
N LEU A 110 -6.47 25.42 -16.03
CA LEU A 110 -6.48 24.63 -17.26
C LEU A 110 -7.42 25.30 -18.26
N ASP A 111 -6.85 26.11 -19.16
CA ASP A 111 -7.61 26.67 -20.27
C ASP A 111 -7.98 25.56 -21.26
N GLN A 112 -9.29 25.36 -21.46
CA GLN A 112 -9.80 24.34 -22.36
C GLN A 112 -9.45 24.63 -23.84
N GLY A 113 -9.33 25.91 -24.21
CA GLY A 113 -8.90 26.31 -25.55
C GLY A 113 -7.45 25.95 -25.81
N GLU A 114 -6.55 26.27 -24.86
CA GLU A 114 -5.14 25.87 -24.92
C GLU A 114 -5.00 24.34 -24.99
N LEU A 115 -5.74 23.62 -24.14
CA LEU A 115 -5.71 22.16 -24.12
C LEU A 115 -6.20 21.55 -25.43
N LEU A 116 -7.24 22.12 -26.05
CA LEU A 116 -7.76 21.66 -27.33
C LEU A 116 -6.75 21.90 -28.45
N ASN A 117 -6.14 23.08 -28.50
CA ASN A 117 -5.08 23.42 -29.46
C ASN A 117 -3.89 22.49 -29.31
N LEU A 118 -3.43 22.25 -28.07
CA LEU A 118 -2.33 21.34 -27.80
C LEU A 118 -2.63 19.91 -28.24
N LYS A 119 -3.84 19.40 -27.98
CA LYS A 119 -4.28 18.08 -28.45
C LYS A 119 -4.32 18.00 -29.98
N ALA A 120 -4.78 19.07 -30.65
CA ALA A 120 -4.83 19.14 -32.11
C ALA A 120 -3.41 19.14 -32.71
N ASP A 121 -2.51 19.96 -32.16
CA ASP A 121 -1.12 20.04 -32.61
C ASP A 121 -0.38 18.71 -32.42
N LEU A 122 -0.54 18.07 -31.25
CA LEU A 122 0.03 16.76 -30.98
C LEU A 122 -0.56 15.71 -31.92
N LYS A 123 -1.87 15.72 -32.17
CA LYS A 123 -2.51 14.79 -33.11
C LYS A 123 -1.97 14.97 -34.53
N MET A 124 -1.85 16.21 -35.01
CA MET A 124 -1.29 16.50 -36.33
C MET A 124 0.15 15.99 -36.45
N LEU A 125 0.97 16.24 -35.42
CA LEU A 125 2.34 15.74 -35.37
C LEU A 125 2.38 14.20 -35.42
N LEU A 126 1.63 13.53 -34.56
CA LEU A 126 1.67 12.06 -34.43
C LEU A 126 1.02 11.34 -35.61
N ASP A 127 -0.02 11.90 -36.22
CA ASP A 127 -0.69 11.32 -37.40
C ASP A 127 0.21 11.34 -38.64
N SER A 128 1.17 12.28 -38.72
CA SER A 128 2.16 12.36 -39.80
C SER A 128 3.29 11.33 -39.68
N MET A 129 3.39 10.64 -38.55
CA MET A 129 4.49 9.73 -38.25
C MET A 129 4.16 8.26 -38.51
N ASP A 130 5.20 7.46 -38.74
CA ASP A 130 5.10 6.01 -38.72
C ASP A 130 4.53 5.55 -37.38
N ARG A 131 3.57 4.64 -37.44
CA ARG A 131 2.89 4.10 -36.25
C ARG A 131 3.87 3.63 -35.17
N SER A 132 4.95 2.95 -35.56
CA SER A 132 5.98 2.45 -34.63
C SER A 132 6.75 3.54 -33.87
N LYS A 133 6.76 4.78 -34.35
CA LYS A 133 7.48 5.91 -33.74
C LYS A 133 6.63 6.75 -32.79
N VAL A 134 5.31 6.59 -32.82
CA VAL A 134 4.35 7.39 -32.03
C VAL A 134 4.66 7.34 -30.53
N LYS A 135 4.84 6.13 -29.98
CA LYS A 135 5.14 5.94 -28.55
C LYS A 135 6.41 6.68 -28.11
N MET A 136 7.48 6.53 -28.90
CA MET A 136 8.74 7.20 -28.63
C MET A 136 8.57 8.71 -28.69
N ARG A 137 7.79 9.22 -29.67
CA ARG A 137 7.55 10.65 -29.80
C ARG A 137 6.77 11.22 -28.62
N LEU A 138 5.70 10.55 -28.18
CA LEU A 138 4.95 10.95 -27.00
C LEU A 138 5.85 11.03 -25.75
N GLY A 139 6.77 10.06 -25.59
CA GLY A 139 7.75 10.08 -24.51
C GLY A 139 8.70 11.28 -24.58
N GLN A 140 9.23 11.61 -25.76
CA GLN A 140 10.07 12.78 -25.99
C GLN A 140 9.33 14.10 -25.70
N GLU A 141 8.06 14.20 -26.09
CA GLU A 141 7.24 15.38 -25.83
C GLU A 141 6.92 15.55 -24.34
N LEU A 142 6.73 14.45 -23.60
CA LEU A 142 6.59 14.47 -22.15
C LEU A 142 7.90 14.90 -21.48
N GLU A 143 9.02 14.31 -21.89
CA GLU A 143 10.34 14.64 -21.36
C GLU A 143 10.66 16.13 -21.53
N LYS A 144 10.45 16.65 -22.74
CA LYS A 144 10.62 18.08 -23.04
C LYS A 144 9.67 18.95 -22.20
N ALA A 145 8.42 18.54 -22.02
CA ALA A 145 7.46 19.29 -21.21
C ALA A 145 7.90 19.39 -19.73
N LEU A 146 8.46 18.30 -19.19
CA LEU A 146 9.03 18.28 -17.84
C LEU A 146 10.28 19.18 -17.75
N GLU A 147 11.16 19.17 -18.75
CA GLU A 147 12.37 20.03 -18.80
C GLU A 147 12.04 21.52 -18.87
N THR A 148 11.02 21.89 -19.64
CA THR A 148 10.66 23.30 -19.85
C THR A 148 9.60 23.80 -18.87
N SER A 149 9.24 23.00 -17.86
CA SER A 149 8.15 23.30 -16.92
C SER A 149 6.82 23.67 -17.60
N ASN A 150 6.50 23.01 -18.72
CA ASN A 150 5.20 23.18 -19.37
C ASN A 150 4.15 22.31 -18.67
N GLU A 151 3.51 22.86 -17.65
CA GLU A 151 2.58 22.13 -16.77
C GLU A 151 1.41 21.51 -17.53
N VAL A 152 0.78 22.23 -18.45
CA VAL A 152 -0.39 21.75 -19.21
C VAL A 152 -0.03 20.54 -20.06
N LYS A 153 1.11 20.60 -20.75
CA LYS A 153 1.57 19.50 -21.60
C LYS A 153 2.11 18.33 -20.78
N ALA A 154 2.85 18.60 -19.71
CA ALA A 154 3.32 17.57 -18.79
C ALA A 154 2.14 16.81 -18.17
N TRP A 155 1.09 17.52 -17.74
CA TRP A 155 -0.12 16.89 -17.21
C TRP A 155 -0.90 16.12 -18.28
N LEU A 156 -1.10 16.70 -19.48
CA LEU A 156 -1.79 16.03 -20.58
C LEU A 156 -1.12 14.69 -20.92
N LEU A 157 0.21 14.66 -20.99
CA LEU A 157 0.95 13.45 -21.37
C LEU A 157 1.20 12.51 -20.16
N GLY A 158 1.49 13.07 -18.99
CA GLY A 158 1.92 12.32 -17.81
C GLY A 158 0.80 11.83 -16.88
N ALA A 159 -0.38 12.45 -16.91
CA ALA A 159 -1.46 12.14 -15.96
C ALA A 159 -2.85 11.97 -16.60
N SER A 160 -3.08 12.50 -17.80
CA SER A 160 -4.38 12.33 -18.48
C SER A 160 -4.45 11.03 -19.31
N ASP A 161 -5.67 10.57 -19.60
CA ASP A 161 -5.92 9.39 -20.44
C ASP A 161 -5.74 9.65 -21.94
N TRP A 162 -5.55 10.91 -22.35
CA TRP A 162 -5.51 11.27 -23.78
C TRP A 162 -4.45 10.49 -24.58
N PRO A 163 -3.19 10.31 -24.12
CA PRO A 163 -2.21 9.57 -24.91
C PRO A 163 -2.53 8.07 -24.97
N SER A 164 -3.09 7.47 -23.91
CA SER A 164 -3.54 6.08 -23.92
C SER A 164 -4.66 5.87 -24.95
N LEU A 165 -5.67 6.74 -24.93
CA LEU A 165 -6.80 6.71 -25.88
C LEU A 165 -6.33 6.97 -27.32
N TYR A 166 -5.38 7.89 -27.50
CA TYR A 166 -4.79 8.13 -28.81
C TYR A 166 -4.03 6.89 -29.31
N MET A 167 -3.19 6.28 -28.47
CA MET A 167 -2.46 5.04 -28.80
C MET A 167 -3.41 3.88 -29.12
N GLU A 168 -4.48 3.72 -28.35
CA GLU A 168 -5.53 2.74 -28.60
C GLU A 168 -6.22 2.97 -29.95
N SER A 169 -6.54 4.21 -30.31
CA SER A 169 -7.08 4.55 -31.64
C SER A 169 -6.13 4.21 -32.80
N ARG A 170 -4.84 4.07 -32.51
CA ARG A 170 -3.80 3.65 -33.45
C ARG A 170 -3.52 2.14 -33.38
N GLY A 171 -4.29 1.38 -32.59
CA GLY A 171 -4.23 -0.07 -32.45
C GLY A 171 -3.17 -0.60 -31.48
N PHE A 172 -2.62 0.24 -30.60
CA PHE A 172 -1.74 -0.19 -29.51
C PHE A 172 -2.54 -0.48 -28.25
N THR A 173 -1.98 -1.25 -27.31
CA THR A 173 -2.62 -1.44 -26.00
C THR A 173 -2.32 -0.24 -25.08
N PRO A 174 -3.24 0.15 -24.19
CA PRO A 174 -3.01 1.22 -23.22
C PRO A 174 -1.77 1.01 -22.35
N GLU A 175 -1.45 -0.24 -22.02
CA GLU A 175 -0.29 -0.61 -21.18
C GLU A 175 1.04 -0.23 -21.80
N GLU A 176 1.13 -0.23 -23.14
CA GLU A 176 2.35 0.19 -23.83
C GLU A 176 2.69 1.65 -23.55
N TRP A 177 1.69 2.53 -23.51
CA TRP A 177 1.88 3.93 -23.15
C TRP A 177 2.21 4.05 -21.66
N VAL A 178 1.47 3.36 -20.79
CA VAL A 178 1.70 3.41 -19.35
C VAL A 178 3.15 3.07 -18.99
N ALA A 179 3.71 2.01 -19.58
CA ALA A 179 5.09 1.62 -19.36
C ALA A 179 6.11 2.66 -19.90
N ALA A 180 5.86 3.22 -21.08
CA ALA A 180 6.74 4.23 -21.67
C ALA A 180 6.71 5.55 -20.89
N ARG A 181 5.52 6.01 -20.50
CA ARG A 181 5.30 7.16 -19.64
C ARG A 181 6.05 7.00 -18.31
N GLU A 182 5.91 5.84 -17.69
CA GLU A 182 6.55 5.55 -16.41
C GLU A 182 8.08 5.62 -16.51
N ALA A 183 8.67 5.08 -17.59
CA ALA A 183 10.10 5.20 -17.83
C ALA A 183 10.57 6.66 -17.94
N VAL A 184 9.79 7.52 -18.63
CA VAL A 184 10.10 8.96 -18.73
C VAL A 184 10.02 9.64 -17.36
N LEU A 185 8.98 9.35 -16.58
CA LEU A 185 8.81 9.93 -15.24
C LEU A 185 9.94 9.50 -14.29
N ILE A 186 10.41 8.25 -14.37
CA ILE A 186 11.55 7.77 -13.58
C ILE A 186 12.85 8.47 -14.00
N ASN A 187 13.09 8.65 -15.31
CA ASN A 187 14.31 9.28 -15.80
C ASN A 187 14.42 10.77 -15.42
N ARG A 188 13.29 11.42 -15.13
CA ARG A 188 13.22 12.84 -14.77
C ARG A 188 12.85 13.08 -13.31
N GLN A 189 12.87 12.05 -12.48
CA GLN A 189 12.49 12.17 -11.09
C GLN A 189 13.52 12.97 -10.28
N ASP A 190 13.06 13.73 -9.31
CA ASP A 190 13.91 14.30 -8.27
C ASP A 190 14.21 13.28 -7.16
N GLN A 191 15.08 13.65 -6.21
CA GLN A 191 15.43 12.79 -5.08
C GLN A 191 14.21 12.40 -4.23
N LYS A 192 13.26 13.33 -4.03
CA LYS A 192 12.06 13.11 -3.22
C LYS A 192 11.12 12.10 -3.89
N GLN A 193 10.99 12.16 -5.20
CA GLN A 193 10.23 11.22 -6.00
C GLN A 193 10.92 9.85 -6.05
N ALA A 194 12.26 9.80 -6.16
CA ALA A 194 13.00 8.55 -6.09
C ALA A 194 12.77 7.84 -4.74
N GLU A 195 12.90 8.56 -3.62
CA GLU A 195 12.61 8.06 -2.28
C GLU A 195 11.16 7.60 -2.13
N ALA A 196 10.20 8.36 -2.68
CA ALA A 196 8.80 8.00 -2.65
C ALA A 196 8.50 6.70 -3.40
N ARG A 197 9.16 6.44 -4.53
CA ARG A 197 9.02 5.17 -5.27
C ARG A 197 9.59 3.99 -4.49
N GLU A 198 10.75 4.14 -3.88
CA GLU A 198 11.34 3.09 -3.05
C GLU A 198 10.47 2.78 -1.84
N LEU A 199 9.95 3.81 -1.17
CA LEU A 199 9.00 3.62 -0.08
C LEU A 199 7.71 2.94 -0.55
N LEU A 200 7.14 3.35 -1.69
CA LEU A 200 5.94 2.73 -2.25
C LEU A 200 6.16 1.24 -2.55
N LYS A 201 7.34 0.86 -3.06
CA LYS A 201 7.71 -0.57 -3.24
C LYS A 201 7.73 -1.30 -1.90
N LEU A 202 8.30 -0.72 -0.84
CA LEU A 202 8.34 -1.32 0.49
C LEU A 202 6.95 -1.46 1.13
N LEU A 203 6.05 -0.52 0.89
CA LEU A 203 4.68 -0.58 1.40
C LEU A 203 3.85 -1.66 0.70
N THR A 204 3.95 -1.74 -0.63
CA THR A 204 3.05 -2.55 -1.47
C THR A 204 3.57 -3.95 -1.79
N ASN A 205 4.83 -4.26 -1.48
CA ASN A 205 5.40 -5.56 -1.77
C ASN A 205 4.73 -6.68 -0.93
N LYS A 206 4.10 -7.60 -1.66
CA LYS A 206 3.27 -8.69 -1.12
C LYS A 206 4.08 -9.79 -0.42
N GLN A 207 5.38 -9.88 -0.67
CA GLN A 207 6.25 -10.93 -0.11
C GLN A 207 7.11 -10.41 1.04
N LYS A 208 7.53 -9.14 0.97
CA LYS A 208 8.44 -8.51 1.93
C LYS A 208 8.09 -7.04 2.03
N GLY A 209 7.76 -6.53 3.22
CA GLY A 209 7.35 -5.13 3.38
C GLY A 209 6.19 -4.98 4.34
N VAL A 210 5.60 -3.78 4.39
CA VAL A 210 4.56 -3.47 5.38
C VAL A 210 3.30 -4.30 5.15
N ALA A 211 2.82 -4.39 3.91
CA ALA A 211 1.67 -5.24 3.58
C ALA A 211 1.90 -6.71 3.96
N ALA A 212 3.10 -7.25 3.71
CA ALA A 212 3.44 -8.62 4.10
C ALA A 212 3.47 -8.79 5.64
N THR A 213 3.98 -7.79 6.37
CA THR A 213 4.00 -7.79 7.83
C THR A 213 2.60 -7.74 8.42
N ILE A 214 1.72 -6.84 7.95
CA ILE A 214 0.33 -6.74 8.43
C ILE A 214 -0.43 -8.05 8.16
N ASN A 215 -0.26 -8.64 6.97
CA ASN A 215 -0.85 -9.94 6.65
C ASN A 215 -0.32 -11.06 7.55
N SER A 216 0.96 -11.04 7.89
CA SER A 216 1.55 -12.00 8.82
C SER A 216 0.96 -11.83 10.23
N ILE A 217 0.83 -10.60 10.73
CA ILE A 217 0.19 -10.31 12.03
C ILE A 217 -1.23 -10.87 12.06
N ARG A 218 -2.04 -10.62 11.01
CA ARG A 218 -3.39 -11.17 10.89
C ARG A 218 -3.38 -12.69 10.94
N PHE A 219 -2.50 -13.34 10.16
CA PHE A 219 -2.39 -14.79 10.13
C PHE A 219 -2.05 -15.38 11.50
N TYR A 220 -1.04 -14.82 12.17
CA TYR A 220 -0.61 -15.29 13.48
C TYR A 220 -1.66 -15.04 14.57
N ALA A 221 -2.30 -13.88 14.60
CA ALA A 221 -3.37 -13.59 15.56
C ALA A 221 -4.53 -14.58 15.40
N LYS A 222 -4.94 -14.88 14.16
CA LYS A 222 -5.96 -15.89 13.86
C LYS A 222 -5.53 -17.28 14.30
N ALA A 223 -4.31 -17.71 13.96
CA ALA A 223 -3.78 -19.00 14.36
C ALA A 223 -3.75 -19.16 15.89
N CYS A 224 -3.45 -18.07 16.61
CA CYS A 224 -3.54 -18.05 18.06
C CYS A 224 -4.97 -18.32 18.54
N VAL A 225 -5.96 -17.59 18.04
CA VAL A 225 -7.38 -17.79 18.40
C VAL A 225 -7.84 -19.22 18.17
N ASP A 226 -7.46 -19.81 17.02
CA ASP A 226 -7.85 -21.16 16.64
C ASP A 226 -7.23 -22.21 17.58
N GLN A 227 -6.00 -21.97 18.04
CA GLN A 227 -5.28 -22.86 18.97
C GLN A 227 -5.61 -22.63 20.45
N LEU A 228 -6.44 -21.64 20.79
CA LEU A 228 -7.06 -21.50 22.14
C LEU A 228 -8.21 -22.52 22.36
N LEU A 229 -8.18 -23.66 21.65
CA LEU A 229 -8.99 -24.87 21.85
C LEU A 229 -8.19 -25.90 22.67
#